data_AF-A0A975BQD5-F1
#
_entry.id   AF-A0A975BQD5-F1
#
_cell.length_a   1.000
_cell.length_b   1.000
_cell.length_c   1.000
_cell.angle_alpha   90.00
_cell.angle_beta   90.00
_cell.angle_gamma   90.00
#
_symmetry.space_group_name_H-M   'P 1'
#
loop_
_entity.id
_entity.type
_entity.pdbx_description
1 polymer ?
#
loop_
_entity_poly.entity_id
_entity_poly.type
_entity_poly.pdbx_seq_one_letter_code
_entity_poly.pdbx_strand_id
1 'polypeptide(L)' 'MIAKDLYRLMKEVEELEKQIENASFEKCKKLKDQLRKTKAEQNRMHRILEGSKDTSPPYPKIRF' A
#
# COMPACT_ATOMS: atom_id res chain seq x y z
N MET A 1 2.26 6.06 -14.72
CA MET A 1 0.91 6.64 -14.46
C MET A 1 0.64 6.44 -12.99
N ILE A 2 0.45 7.52 -12.23
CA ILE A 2 0.43 7.49 -10.75
C ILE A 2 -0.61 6.49 -10.20
N ALA A 3 -1.77 6.34 -10.86
CA ALA A 3 -2.79 5.35 -10.48
C ALA A 3 -2.33 3.88 -10.63
N LYS A 4 -1.56 3.55 -11.67
CA LYS A 4 -0.99 2.21 -11.89
C LYS A 4 0.09 1.89 -10.86
N ASP A 5 0.89 2.89 -10.52
CA ASP A 5 1.96 2.76 -9.54
C ASP A 5 1.38 2.58 -8.12
N LEU A 6 0.32 3.32 -7.77
CA LEU A 6 -0.43 3.10 -6.53
C LEU A 6 -1.04 1.70 -6.47
N TYR A 7 -1.66 1.23 -7.55
CA TYR A 7 -2.23 -0.12 -7.60
C TYR A 7 -1.16 -1.21 -7.41
N ARG A 8 0.02 -1.03 -8.00
CA ARG A 8 1.16 -1.93 -7.79
C ARG A 8 1.60 -1.95 -6.33
N LEU A 9 1.73 -0.78 -5.69
CA LEU A 9 2.08 -0.68 -4.28
C LEU A 9 1.03 -1.31 -3.36
N MET A 10 -0.26 -1.16 -3.68
CA MET A 10 -1.35 -1.84 -2.97
C MET A 10 -1.19 -3.37 -3.05
N LYS A 11 -0.94 -3.89 -4.26
CA LYS A 11 -0.73 -5.33 -4.46
C LYS A 11 0.51 -5.87 -3.74
N GLU A 12 1.58 -5.09 -3.72
CA GLU A 12 2.81 -5.46 -3.04
C GLU A 12 2.65 -5.47 -1.51
N VAL A 13 1.85 -4.54 -0.96
CA VAL A 13 1.46 -4.58 0.46
C VAL A 13 0.64 -5.82 0.78
N GLU A 14 -0.39 -6.13 -0.02
CA GLU A 14 -1.22 -7.34 0.17
C GLU A 14 -0.38 -8.62 0.15
N GLU A 15 0.56 -8.71 -0.79
CA GLU A 15 1.42 -9.88 -0.95
C GLU A 15 2.42 -10.03 0.22
N LEU A 16 3.02 -8.91 0.66
CA LEU A 16 3.90 -8.92 1.83
C LEU A 16 3.15 -9.28 3.12
N GLU A 17 1.91 -8.84 3.29
CA GLU A 17 1.07 -9.22 4.43
C GLU A 17 0.79 -10.73 4.44
N LYS A 18 0.39 -11.31 3.30
CA LYS A 18 0.20 -12.76 3.17
C LYS A 18 1.48 -13.56 3.42
N GLN A 19 2.61 -13.07 2.93
CA GLN A 19 3.90 -13.73 3.19
C GLN A 19 4.28 -13.66 4.67
N ILE A 20 3.99 -12.55 5.36
CA ILE A 20 4.24 -12.41 6.81
C ILE A 20 3.40 -13.39 7.61
N GLU A 21 2.12 -13.56 7.26
CA GLU A 21 1.21 -14.51 7.93
C GLU A 21 1.70 -15.96 7.84
N ASN A 22 2.34 -16.32 6.72
CA ASN A 22 2.81 -17.68 6.46
C ASN A 22 4.33 -17.88 6.73
N ALA A 23 5.06 -16.83 7.08
CA ALA A 23 6.52 -16.88 7.24
C ALA A 23 6.96 -17.32 8.64
N SER A 24 8.06 -18.07 8.69
CA SER A 24 8.79 -18.32 9.94
C SER A 24 9.32 -17.02 10.56
N PHE A 25 9.48 -17.02 11.89
CA PHE A 25 9.86 -15.85 12.69
C PHE A 25 11.08 -15.08 12.15
N GLU A 26 12.06 -15.81 11.64
CA GLU A 26 13.31 -15.26 11.10
C GLU A 26 13.11 -14.51 9.77
N LYS A 27 12.25 -15.02 8.87
CA LYS A 27 11.87 -14.33 7.63
C LYS A 27 10.88 -13.19 7.89
N CYS A 28 10.04 -13.34 8.91
CA CYS A 28 9.03 -12.36 9.31
C CYS A 28 9.64 -10.96 9.57
N LYS A 29 10.83 -10.89 10.17
CA LYS A 29 11.52 -9.61 10.44
C LYS A 29 11.87 -8.85 9.15
N LYS A 30 12.42 -9.54 8.15
CA LYS A 30 12.78 -8.92 6.86
C LYS A 30 11.53 -8.47 6.09
N LEU A 31 10.51 -9.32 6.06
CA LEU A 31 9.24 -9.01 5.38
C LEU A 31 8.52 -7.84 6.05
N LYS A 32 8.53 -7.74 7.38
CA LYS A 32 7.96 -6.59 8.11
C LYS A 32 8.68 -5.27 7.81
N ASP A 33 10.01 -5.29 7.66
CA ASP A 33 10.74 -4.07 7.28
C ASP A 33 10.44 -3.65 5.84
N GLN A 34 10.32 -4.60 4.92
CA GLN A 34 9.87 -4.34 3.55
C GLN A 34 8.43 -3.78 3.54
N LEU A 35 7.51 -4.41 4.25
CA LEU A 35 6.12 -3.95 4.39
C LEU A 35 6.04 -2.51 4.89
N ARG A 36 6.86 -2.16 5.89
CA ARG A 36 6.92 -0.80 6.44
C ARG A 36 7.34 0.22 5.37
N LYS A 37 8.35 -0.10 4.55
CA LYS A 37 8.83 0.77 3.46
C LYS A 37 7.78 0.91 2.37
N THR A 38 7.18 -0.20 1.94
CA THR A 38 6.15 -0.19 0.88
C THR A 38 4.90 0.56 1.31
N LYS A 39 4.44 0.43 2.57
CA LYS A 39 3.33 1.23 3.12
C LYS A 39 3.67 2.72 3.17
N ALA A 40 4.90 3.08 3.53
CA ALA A 40 5.32 4.49 3.52
C ALA A 40 5.27 5.08 2.10
N GLU A 41 5.70 4.33 1.09
CA GLU A 41 5.64 4.75 -0.31
C GLU A 41 4.20 4.85 -0.83
N GLN A 42 3.37 3.85 -0.54
CA GLN A 42 1.93 3.88 -0.83
C GLN A 42 1.28 5.12 -0.25
N ASN A 43 1.57 5.46 1.00
CA ASN A 43 1.03 6.64 1.66
C ASN A 43 1.52 7.95 1.01
N ARG A 44 2.79 8.02 0.57
CA ARG A 44 3.29 9.19 -0.18
C ARG A 44 2.54 9.33 -1.50
N MET A 45 2.39 8.25 -2.25
CA MET A 45 1.68 8.26 -3.54
C MET A 45 0.19 8.59 -3.37
N HIS A 46 -0.44 8.09 -2.31
CA HIS A 46 -1.81 8.44 -1.96
C HIS A 46 -1.94 9.94 -1.68
N ARG A 47 -1.03 10.51 -0.87
CA ARG A 47 -1.00 11.95 -0.58
C ARG A 47 -0.73 12.81 -1.81
N ILE A 48 0.11 12.36 -2.73
CA ILE A 48 0.35 13.06 -4.00
C ILE A 48 -0.93 13.06 -4.84
N LEU A 49 -1.62 11.92 -4.93
CA LEU A 49 -2.91 11.82 -5.61
C LEU A 49 -4.00 12.67 -4.94
N GLU A 50 -4.07 12.66 -3.61
CA GLU A 50 -5.02 13.47 -2.82
C GLU A 50 -4.72 14.96 -2.90
N GLY A 51 -3.45 15.37 -2.80
CA GLY A 51 -3.02 16.76 -2.96
C GLY A 51 -3.18 17.27 -4.40
N SER A 52 -3.19 16.37 -5.39
CA SER A 52 -3.61 16.69 -6.76
C SER A 52 -5.13 16.67 -6.99
N LYS A 53 -5.90 16.25 -5.97
CA LYS A 53 -7.36 16.03 -6.00
C LYS A 53 -8.18 17.16 -5.36
N ASP A 54 -7.66 18.39 -5.29
CA ASP A 54 -8.51 19.57 -5.08
C ASP A 54 -9.58 19.76 -6.19
N THR A 55 -9.56 18.91 -7.22
CA THR A 55 -10.64 18.75 -8.20
C THR A 55 -10.94 17.26 -8.46
N SER A 56 -11.73 16.57 -7.63
CA SER A 56 -12.71 15.51 -8.03
C SER A 56 -13.12 14.61 -6.83
N PRO A 57 -14.42 14.32 -6.61
CA PRO A 57 -14.92 13.69 -5.39
C PRO A 57 -14.41 12.24 -5.24
N PRO A 58 -14.13 11.78 -4.00
CA PRO A 58 -13.63 10.43 -3.78
C PRO A 58 -14.80 9.45 -3.87
N TYR A 59 -14.63 8.41 -4.67
CA TYR A 59 -15.52 7.25 -4.77
C TYR A 59 -16.04 6.81 -3.39
N PRO A 60 -17.30 6.33 -3.30
CA PRO A 60 -17.90 5.98 -2.04
C PRO A 60 -17.15 4.79 -1.43
N LYS A 61 -16.68 4.97 -0.18
CA LYS A 61 -16.25 3.85 0.67
C LYS A 61 -17.46 2.94 0.86
N ILE A 62 -17.47 1.80 0.17
CA ILE A 62 -18.39 0.70 0.48
C ILE A 62 -18.01 0.21 1.88
N ARG A 63 -18.86 0.51 2.86
CA ARG A 63 -18.81 -0.10 4.19
C ARG A 63 -19.82 -1.24 4.19
N PHE A 64 -19.29 -2.45 4.42
CA PHE A 64 -19.91 -3.73 4.82
C PHE A 64 -21.19 -4.16 4.11
#